data_AF-A0AAU1C6D8-F1
#
_entry.id   AF-A0AAU1C6D8-F1
#
_cell.length_a   1.000
_cell.length_b   1.000
_cell.length_c   1.000
_cell.angle_alpha   90.00
_cell.angle_beta   90.00
_cell.angle_gamma   90.00
#
_symmetry.space_group_name_H-M   'P 1'
#
loop_
_entity.id
_entity.type
_entity.pdbx_description
1 polymer ?
#
loop_
_entity_poly.entity_id
_entity_poly.type
_entity_poly.pdbx_seq_one_letter_code
_entity_poly.pdbx_strand_id
1 'polypeptide(L)'
;MKRPDNVLTTVLELHGGHCACHGACGKTHTGGDGEQCNATSSGKNKPLLAAPQTLHATDMQNAAAPLEELRPWCWPCWRDALAAERARVNEQRSQELTEMQIGLFDVDTGAAA
;
A
#
# COMPACT_ATOMS: atom_id res chain seq x y z
N MET A 1 -17.52 19.92 -18.65
CA MET A 1 -17.02 18.77 -17.86
C MET A 1 -17.55 18.94 -16.44
N LYS A 2 -18.27 17.95 -15.90
CA LYS A 2 -18.69 17.99 -14.49
C LYS A 2 -17.44 17.88 -13.62
N ARG A 3 -17.37 18.70 -12.57
CA ARG A 3 -16.29 18.61 -11.58
C ARG A 3 -16.49 17.28 -10.82
N PRO A 4 -15.49 16.40 -10.72
CA PRO A 4 -15.65 15.17 -9.95
C PRO A 4 -15.90 15.53 -8.48
N ASP A 5 -16.93 14.93 -7.88
CA ASP A 5 -17.44 15.30 -6.56
C ASP A 5 -16.45 14.96 -5.42
N ASN A 6 -15.47 14.08 -5.65
CA ASN A 6 -14.35 13.80 -4.75
C ASN A 6 -13.19 13.07 -5.47
N VAL A 7 -12.03 12.95 -4.80
CA VAL A 7 -10.80 12.32 -5.33
C VAL A 7 -11.05 10.88 -5.82
N LEU A 8 -11.85 10.10 -5.09
CA LEU A 8 -12.15 8.72 -5.47
C LEU A 8 -12.93 8.68 -6.78
N THR A 9 -13.92 9.54 -6.99
CA THR A 9 -14.66 9.64 -8.25
C THR A 9 -13.70 9.89 -9.42
N THR A 10 -12.76 10.83 -9.28
CA THR A 10 -11.75 11.10 -10.31
C THR A 10 -10.86 9.89 -10.58
N VAL A 11 -10.41 9.20 -9.54
CA VAL A 11 -9.55 8.01 -9.68
C VAL A 11 -10.29 6.86 -10.37
N LEU A 12 -11.57 6.66 -10.05
CA LEU A 12 -12.41 5.66 -10.70
C LEU A 12 -12.68 6.00 -12.18
N GLU A 13 -12.86 7.28 -12.52
CA GLU A 13 -13.01 7.73 -13.90
C GLU A 13 -11.72 7.55 -14.71
N LEU A 14 -10.55 7.81 -14.11
CA LEU A 14 -9.24 7.72 -14.77
C LEU A 14 -8.73 6.29 -14.92
N HIS A 15 -8.91 5.45 -13.90
CA HIS A 15 -8.28 4.12 -13.80
C HIS A 15 -9.28 2.97 -13.82
N GLY A 16 -10.57 3.27 -13.93
CA GLY A 16 -11.66 2.29 -13.92
C GLY A 16 -12.09 1.89 -12.52
N GLY A 17 -13.16 1.10 -12.45
CA GLY A 17 -13.78 0.67 -11.19
C GLY A 17 -13.16 -0.56 -10.53
N HIS A 18 -11.92 -0.92 -10.85
CA HIS A 18 -11.29 -2.16 -10.42
C HIS A 18 -10.17 -1.90 -9.42
N CYS A 19 -10.05 -2.77 -8.42
CA CYS A 19 -8.99 -2.72 -7.43
C CYS A 19 -7.62 -2.93 -8.10
N ALA A 20 -6.60 -2.21 -7.62
CA ALA A 20 -5.22 -2.32 -8.07
C ALA A 20 -4.63 -3.74 -7.94
N CYS A 21 -5.22 -4.62 -7.13
CA CYS A 21 -4.81 -6.02 -7.07
C CYS A 21 -5.20 -6.84 -8.31
N HIS A 22 -6.11 -6.33 -9.16
CA HIS A 22 -6.60 -7.01 -10.36
C HIS A 22 -7.10 -8.46 -10.11
N GLY A 23 -7.63 -8.74 -8.91
CA GLY A 23 -8.10 -10.08 -8.53
C GLY A 23 -7.02 -11.01 -7.95
N ALA A 24 -5.75 -10.60 -7.92
CA ALA A 24 -4.63 -11.40 -7.39
C ALA A 24 -4.72 -11.67 -5.87
N CYS A 25 -5.67 -11.05 -5.16
CA CYS A 25 -5.84 -11.27 -3.72
C CYS A 25 -6.47 -12.63 -3.38
N GLY A 26 -7.00 -13.37 -4.37
CA GLY A 26 -7.54 -14.73 -4.19
C GLY A 26 -8.77 -14.81 -3.27
N LYS A 27 -9.37 -13.67 -2.91
CA LYS A 27 -10.54 -13.61 -2.01
C LYS A 27 -11.82 -13.71 -2.83
N THR A 28 -12.76 -14.52 -2.36
CA THR A 28 -14.09 -14.62 -2.97
C THR A 28 -14.88 -13.35 -2.69
N HIS A 29 -15.16 -12.57 -3.74
CA HIS A 29 -16.02 -11.40 -3.66
C HIS A 29 -17.48 -11.82 -3.84
N THR A 30 -18.36 -11.44 -2.91
CA THR A 30 -19.80 -11.74 -3.00
C THR A 30 -20.44 -10.87 -4.07
N GLY A 31 -20.57 -11.40 -5.28
CA GLY A 31 -21.26 -10.73 -6.39
C GLY A 31 -20.98 -11.40 -7.72
N GLY A 32 -21.68 -12.52 -7.99
CA GLY A 32 -22.16 -12.98 -9.31
C GLY A 32 -21.17 -13.29 -10.44
N ASP A 33 -20.19 -12.44 -10.70
CA ASP A 33 -19.34 -12.47 -11.88
C ASP A 33 -17.90 -12.66 -11.43
N GLY A 34 -17.37 -13.87 -11.63
CA GLY A 34 -16.11 -14.33 -11.10
C GLY A 34 -14.97 -13.30 -11.01
N GLU A 35 -14.22 -13.42 -9.92
CA GLU A 35 -12.79 -13.06 -9.80
C GLU A 35 -12.41 -11.57 -9.70
N GLN A 36 -13.29 -10.62 -9.96
CA GLN A 36 -12.86 -9.21 -10.03
C GLN A 36 -13.29 -8.37 -8.81
N CYS A 37 -12.27 -7.97 -8.05
CA CYS A 37 -12.40 -6.99 -6.99
C CYS A 37 -12.70 -5.62 -7.60
N ASN A 38 -13.96 -5.19 -7.58
CA ASN A 38 -14.41 -3.95 -8.22
C ASN A 38 -15.32 -3.13 -7.30
N ALA A 39 -15.74 -1.96 -7.76
CA ALA A 39 -16.56 -1.01 -7.00
C ALA A 39 -17.95 -1.54 -6.63
N THR A 40 -18.49 -2.49 -7.40
CA THR A 40 -19.80 -3.10 -7.15
C THR A 40 -19.71 -4.36 -6.27
N SER A 41 -18.56 -5.04 -6.26
CA SER A 41 -18.32 -6.32 -5.54
C SER A 41 -17.47 -6.18 -4.27
N SER A 42 -16.87 -5.01 -4.02
CA SER A 42 -16.08 -4.75 -2.81
C SER A 42 -16.98 -4.64 -1.57
N GLY A 43 -17.10 -5.76 -0.84
CA GLY A 43 -17.51 -5.89 0.56
C GLY A 43 -18.64 -4.95 1.05
N LYS A 44 -19.88 -5.46 1.07
CA LYS A 44 -21.04 -4.90 1.80
C LYS A 44 -21.11 -3.35 1.82
N ASN A 45 -21.32 -2.74 0.65
CA ASN A 45 -21.57 -1.29 0.52
C ASN A 45 -20.41 -0.38 0.96
N LYS A 46 -19.16 -0.88 1.05
CA LYS A 46 -18.01 -0.01 1.29
C LYS A 46 -17.40 0.40 -0.06
N PRO A 47 -17.25 1.72 -0.33
CA PRO A 47 -16.63 2.17 -1.56
C PRO A 47 -15.16 1.73 -1.62
N LEU A 48 -14.62 1.60 -2.84
CA LEU A 48 -13.18 1.52 -3.05
C LEU A 48 -12.50 2.76 -2.45
N LEU A 49 -11.20 2.64 -2.19
CA LEU A 49 -10.36 3.71 -1.67
C LEU A 49 -9.47 4.22 -2.79
N ALA A 50 -9.20 5.52 -2.81
CA ALA A 50 -8.12 6.06 -3.63
C ALA A 50 -6.83 6.00 -2.80
N ALA A 51 -5.85 5.23 -3.25
CA ALA A 51 -4.55 5.13 -2.60
C ALA A 51 -3.47 4.89 -3.67
N PRO A 52 -2.18 5.18 -3.38
CA PRO A 52 -1.11 5.01 -4.34
C PRO A 52 -1.04 3.59 -4.92
N GLN A 53 -0.65 3.47 -6.19
CA GLN A 53 -0.33 2.17 -6.80
C GLN A 53 0.83 1.48 -6.05
N THR A 54 1.84 2.27 -5.69
CA THR A 54 2.96 1.85 -4.85
C THR A 54 2.77 2.48 -3.48
N LEU A 55 2.31 1.69 -2.52
CA LEU A 55 2.09 2.19 -1.16
C LEU A 55 3.43 2.52 -0.50
N HIS A 56 3.37 3.50 0.40
CA HIS A 56 4.47 3.89 1.26
C HIS A 56 4.22 3.41 2.68
N ALA A 57 5.29 3.29 3.48
CA ALA A 57 5.18 2.82 4.86
C ALA A 57 4.37 3.76 5.77
N THR A 58 4.40 5.07 5.50
CA THR A 58 3.74 6.08 6.36
C THR A 58 2.45 6.62 5.74
N ASP A 59 1.50 6.96 6.61
CA ASP A 59 0.20 7.50 6.17
C ASP A 59 0.35 8.88 5.53
N MET A 60 1.30 9.70 5.99
CA MET A 60 1.60 11.00 5.40
C MET A 60 2.07 10.87 3.95
N GLN A 61 2.99 9.95 3.66
CA GLN A 61 3.48 9.72 2.31
C GLN A 61 2.35 9.21 1.39
N ASN A 62 1.52 8.29 1.88
CA ASN A 62 0.37 7.80 1.11
C ASN A 62 -0.65 8.92 0.83
N ALA A 63 -0.87 9.83 1.78
CA ALA A 63 -1.79 10.97 1.62
C ALA A 63 -1.24 12.07 0.71
N ALA A 64 0.09 12.20 0.61
CA ALA A 64 0.76 13.21 -0.21
C ALA A 64 0.94 12.77 -1.68
N ALA A 65 0.59 11.54 -2.04
CA ALA A 65 0.77 11.03 -3.38
C ALA A 65 -0.08 11.82 -4.40
N PRO A 66 0.50 12.12 -5.58
CA PRO A 66 -0.21 12.85 -6.64
C PRO A 66 -1.33 11.99 -7.24
N LEU A 67 -2.33 12.66 -7.80
CA LEU A 67 -3.56 12.03 -8.28
C LEU A 67 -3.31 10.93 -9.32
N GLU A 68 -2.30 11.12 -10.17
CA GLU A 68 -1.92 10.22 -11.27
C GLU A 68 -1.35 8.88 -10.77
N GLU A 69 -0.82 8.87 -9.55
CA GLU A 69 -0.29 7.68 -8.88
C GLU A 69 -1.36 6.93 -8.10
N LEU A 70 -2.52 7.53 -7.88
CA LEU A 70 -3.60 6.90 -7.15
C LEU A 70 -4.30 5.83 -8.00
N ARG A 71 -4.74 4.78 -7.33
CA ARG A 71 -5.53 3.68 -7.89
C ARG A 71 -6.68 3.35 -6.97
N PRO A 72 -7.74 2.71 -7.50
CA PRO A 72 -8.79 2.18 -6.66
C PRO A 72 -8.28 0.97 -5.89
N TRP A 73 -8.65 0.87 -4.61
CA TRP A 73 -8.30 -0.26 -3.75
C TRP A 73 -9.49 -0.74 -2.93
N CYS A 74 -9.55 -2.06 -2.74
CA CYS A 74 -10.42 -2.66 -1.75
C CYS A 74 -9.77 -2.54 -0.36
N TRP A 75 -10.56 -2.29 0.69
CA TRP A 75 -10.00 -2.15 2.05
C TRP A 75 -9.10 -3.33 2.48
N PRO A 76 -9.50 -4.61 2.27
CA PRO A 76 -8.60 -5.73 2.56
C PRO A 76 -7.30 -5.70 1.77
N CYS A 77 -7.36 -5.39 0.47
CA CYS A 77 -6.24 -5.38 -0.45
C CYS A 77 -5.22 -4.29 -0.06
N TRP A 78 -5.74 -3.09 0.19
CA TRP A 78 -4.93 -1.95 0.62
C TRP A 78 -4.24 -2.22 1.96
N ARG A 79 -4.99 -2.74 2.95
CA ARG A 79 -4.45 -3.04 4.27
C ARG A 79 -3.34 -4.08 4.20
N ASP A 80 -3.55 -5.16 3.44
CA ASP A 80 -2.57 -6.23 3.32
C ASP A 80 -1.31 -5.74 2.58
N ALA A 81 -1.46 -4.93 1.52
CA ALA A 81 -0.34 -4.33 0.80
C ALA A 81 0.43 -3.30 1.66
N LEU A 82 -0.27 -2.48 2.46
CA LEU A 82 0.35 -1.53 3.38
C LEU A 82 1.15 -2.24 4.47
N ALA A 83 0.62 -3.35 5.01
CA ALA A 83 1.32 -4.16 6.00
C ALA A 83 2.61 -4.76 5.42
N ALA A 84 2.57 -5.27 4.18
CA ALA A 84 3.74 -5.79 3.50
C ALA A 84 4.83 -4.73 3.30
N GLU A 85 4.46 -3.52 2.85
CA GLU A 85 5.42 -2.43 2.67
C GLU A 85 6.04 -1.98 4.00
N ARG A 86 5.23 -1.85 5.05
CA ARG A 86 5.73 -1.51 6.39
C ARG A 86 6.72 -2.56 6.91
N ALA A 87 6.44 -3.84 6.69
CA ALA A 87 7.36 -4.92 7.06
C ALA A 87 8.68 -4.80 6.28
N ARG A 88 8.61 -4.56 4.97
CA ARG A 88 9.80 -4.38 4.11
C ARG A 88 10.68 -3.21 4.56
N VAL A 89 10.09 -2.05 4.84
CA VAL A 89 10.84 -0.86 5.32
C VAL A 89 11.43 -1.10 6.71
N ASN A 90 10.71 -1.79 7.60
CA ASN A 90 11.22 -2.11 8.93
C ASN A 90 12.41 -3.08 8.88
N GLU A 91 12.34 -4.08 8.02
CA GLU A 91 13.44 -5.01 7.76
C GLU A 91 14.68 -4.26 7.23
N GLN A 92 14.49 -3.40 6.22
CA GLN A 92 15.57 -2.58 5.66
C GLN A 92 16.22 -1.70 6.73
N ARG A 93 15.41 -1.01 7.55
CA ARG A 93 15.92 -0.18 8.65
C ARG A 93 16.67 -1.01 9.70
N SER A 94 16.21 -2.24 9.98
CA SER A 94 16.87 -3.11 10.94
C SER A 94 18.25 -3.53 10.45
N GLN A 95 18.37 -3.86 9.15
CA GLN A 95 19.66 -4.17 8.52
C GLN A 95 20.61 -2.97 8.57
N GLU A 96 20.15 -1.77 8.19
CA GLU A 96 20.94 -0.53 8.27
C GLU A 96 21.44 -0.27 9.71
N LEU A 97 20.58 -0.44 10.71
CA LEU A 97 20.96 -0.29 12.12
C LEU A 97 21.98 -1.35 12.56
N THR A 98 21.83 -2.61 12.13
CA THR A 98 22.80 -3.67 12.43
C THR A 98 24.16 -3.36 11.82
N GLU A 99 24.22 -2.92 10.55
CA GLU A 99 25.46 -2.51 9.89
C GLU A 99 26.16 -1.35 10.61
N MET A 100 25.40 -0.36 11.08
CA MET A 100 25.94 0.77 11.85
C MET A 100 26.44 0.37 13.25
N GLN A 101 25.84 -0.66 13.87
CA GLN A 101 26.23 -1.12 15.20
C GLN A 101 27.53 -1.93 15.19
N ILE A 102 27.83 -2.66 14.10
CA ILE A 102 29.06 -3.47 13.97
C ILE A 102 30.31 -2.60 14.17
N GLY A 103 30.32 -1.36 13.67
CA GLY A 103 31.46 -0.44 13.86
C GLY A 103 31.53 0.28 15.21
N LEU A 104 30.48 0.23 16.05
CA LEU A 104 30.42 1.01 17.30
C LEU A 104 31.02 0.25 18.50
N PHE A 105 31.01 -1.09 18.46
CA PHE A 105 31.49 -1.95 19.55
C PHE A 105 32.80 -2.68 19.23
N ASP A 106 33.40 -2.45 18.07
CA ASP A 106 34.77 -2.86 17.75
C ASP A 106 35.80 -1.95 18.46
N VAL A 107 35.66 -1.83 19.79
CA VAL A 107 36.63 -1.15 20.64
C VAL A 107 37.80 -2.11 20.81
N ASP A 108 38.91 -1.79 20.14
CA ASP A 108 40.18 -2.50 20.12
C ASP A 108 40.52 -3.16 21.46
N THR A 109 40.32 -4.48 21.57
CA THR A 109 40.73 -5.30 22.71
C THR A 109 42.25 -5.55 22.73
N GLY A 110 43.04 -4.68 22.09
CA GLY A 110 44.49 -4.79 21.93
C GLY A 110 45.35 -4.00 22.94
N ALA A 111 44.76 -3.30 23.92
CA ALA A 111 45.50 -2.47 24.86
C ALA A 111 45.51 -3.02 26.30
N ALA A 112 46.00 -4.24 26.49
CA ALA A 112 46.47 -4.72 27.79
C ALA A 112 47.45 -5.89 27.61
N ALA A 113 48.72 -5.57 27.34
CA ALA A 113 49.87 -6.46 27.49
C ALA A 113 50.76 -5.92 28.61
#